data_AF-A0A7K6AV66-F1
#
_entry.id   AF-A0A7K6AV66-F1
#
_cell.length_a   1.000
_cell.length_b   1.000
_cell.length_c   1.000
_cell.angle_alpha   90.00
_cell.angle_beta   90.00
_cell.angle_gamma   90.00
#
_symmetry.space_group_name_H-M   'P 1'
#
loop_
_entity.id
_entity.type
_entity.pdbx_description
1 polymer ?
#
loop_
_entity_poly.entity_id
_entity_poly.type
_entity_poly.pdbx_seq_one_letter_code
_entity_poly.pdbx_strand_id
1 'polypeptide(L)'
;LGGVLDEDIVAEGLHELGRSASGLEYVYLSLSLSGHELSDINILSRYVHLQKLELSHNKINDLSCVTHMPHLLQLNASHNQLTAFFQFNPPKNLKEVDFSYNQIPKMQDLSAYQSLRKLLLDYNNIEEIQGLEKCHSLTHLSLSHNRLVAITGLENLPIKILNLSSNQIEKITGLETLKTLQELDLSSNKITSLEGLGKHDLLVLINLEDNQIAELHELKWIEDLPLLRVLNLLENPVQGQTDYWLLVIFMLLRLTELDHRKISVEEKVAAMNKYDPPPEVVAAEDHIIQVMYGMLQPQKILDSTLPSLNAPYPMLVLAGPLACGKRELTHRICRQFNNFFRYGPCHTTRAAYFGEENRLDYYFVSQEVFDSMVRTGKFIATYKYSGCSYGLGRDTIESIAREGLATCLHLEIEGVRSLKNTYFKPRYILLVPMNKEKYEGHLRRKGLFSRPEIEEAVSRVDMYIKVSQDYPGYFDAVVNTDELDKAFTELSFLVKAFLDL
;
A
#
# COMPACT_ATOMS: atom_id res chain seq x y z
N LEU A 1 -41.85 35.01 -33.51
CA LEU A 1 -42.48 34.33 -32.36
C LEU A 1 -41.58 33.15 -32.04
N GLY A 2 -40.44 33.39 -31.37
CA GLY A 2 -39.42 32.35 -31.17
C GLY A 2 -39.20 32.17 -29.69
N GLY A 3 -39.50 30.97 -29.17
CA GLY A 3 -39.23 30.58 -27.79
C GLY A 3 -40.46 30.36 -26.89
N VAL A 4 -41.69 30.58 -27.37
CA VAL A 4 -42.90 30.19 -26.61
C VAL A 4 -43.26 28.76 -26.97
N LEU A 5 -43.38 27.91 -25.96
CA LEU A 5 -43.77 26.52 -26.12
C LEU A 5 -45.27 26.40 -26.37
N ASP A 6 -45.66 25.75 -27.46
CA ASP A 6 -47.06 25.47 -27.83
C ASP A 6 -47.42 23.99 -27.65
N GLU A 7 -48.70 23.65 -27.82
CA GLU A 7 -49.21 22.29 -27.59
C GLU A 7 -48.66 21.29 -28.63
N ASP A 8 -48.38 21.74 -29.85
CA ASP A 8 -47.87 20.87 -30.93
C ASP A 8 -46.45 20.41 -30.60
N ILE A 9 -45.56 21.33 -30.21
CA ILE A 9 -44.19 21.00 -29.80
C ILE A 9 -44.19 20.12 -28.54
N VAL A 10 -45.09 20.38 -27.58
CA VAL A 10 -45.21 19.51 -26.40
C VAL A 10 -45.64 18.10 -26.81
N ALA A 11 -46.62 17.97 -27.70
CA ALA A 11 -47.08 16.67 -28.17
C ALA A 11 -45.96 15.86 -28.85
N GLU A 12 -45.04 16.52 -29.57
CA GLU A 12 -43.86 15.88 -30.16
C GLU A 12 -42.85 15.39 -29.12
N GLY A 13 -42.71 16.08 -28.00
CA GLY A 13 -41.76 15.72 -26.93
C GLY A 13 -42.28 14.73 -25.89
N LEU A 14 -43.60 14.54 -25.80
CA LEU A 14 -44.23 13.64 -24.83
C LEU A 14 -44.01 12.18 -25.21
N HIS A 15 -43.56 11.39 -24.25
CA HIS A 15 -43.34 9.96 -24.41
C HIS A 15 -43.54 9.21 -23.09
N GLU A 16 -43.40 7.90 -23.16
CA GLU A 16 -43.61 6.98 -22.02
C GLU A 16 -45.06 7.01 -21.49
N LEU A 17 -45.93 6.26 -22.16
CA LEU A 17 -47.31 6.08 -21.71
C LEU A 17 -47.35 5.16 -20.50
N GLY A 18 -47.86 5.68 -19.39
CA GLY A 18 -48.02 4.94 -18.15
C GLY A 18 -49.38 5.19 -17.51
N ARG A 19 -49.53 4.76 -16.26
CA ARG A 19 -50.73 5.05 -15.46
C ARG A 19 -50.50 6.28 -14.59
N SER A 20 -51.55 7.07 -14.40
CA SER A 20 -51.56 8.17 -13.42
C SER A 20 -51.35 7.64 -12.00
N ALA A 21 -51.02 8.52 -11.06
CA ALA A 21 -50.75 8.13 -9.67
C ALA A 21 -51.95 7.43 -8.98
N SER A 22 -53.18 7.71 -9.42
CA SER A 22 -54.39 7.01 -8.96
C SER A 22 -54.61 5.65 -9.64
N GLY A 23 -53.90 5.38 -10.73
CA GLY A 23 -54.02 4.17 -11.54
C GLY A 23 -55.21 4.15 -12.51
N LEU A 24 -55.99 5.24 -12.57
CA LEU A 24 -57.27 5.32 -13.28
C LEU A 24 -57.15 5.79 -14.73
N GLU A 25 -56.08 6.48 -15.09
CA GLU A 25 -55.91 7.12 -16.40
C GLU A 25 -54.57 6.71 -17.03
N TYR A 26 -54.54 6.70 -18.36
CA TYR A 26 -53.29 6.61 -19.11
C TYR A 26 -52.76 8.02 -19.39
N VAL A 27 -51.52 8.26 -19.02
CA VAL A 27 -50.87 9.57 -19.08
C VAL A 27 -49.44 9.41 -19.58
N TYR A 28 -48.91 10.45 -20.21
CA TYR A 28 -47.49 10.52 -20.53
C TYR A 28 -46.71 10.89 -19.27
N LEU A 29 -45.63 10.15 -19.02
CA LEU A 29 -44.80 10.31 -17.83
C LEU A 29 -43.51 11.08 -18.08
N SER A 30 -43.10 11.21 -19.35
CA SER A 30 -41.82 11.79 -19.72
C SER A 30 -41.99 12.83 -20.84
N LEU A 31 -41.27 13.94 -20.72
CA LEU A 31 -41.21 15.00 -21.73
C LEU A 31 -39.75 15.36 -22.00
N SER A 32 -39.35 15.33 -23.28
CA SER A 32 -38.02 15.76 -23.72
C SER A 32 -38.12 16.83 -24.80
N LEU A 33 -37.65 18.04 -24.49
CA LEU A 33 -37.68 19.22 -25.36
C LEU A 33 -36.33 19.95 -25.36
N SER A 34 -35.25 19.24 -25.68
CA SER A 34 -33.91 19.83 -25.70
C SER A 34 -33.60 20.55 -27.01
N GLY A 35 -32.92 21.70 -26.96
CA GLY A 35 -32.42 22.38 -28.18
C GLY A 35 -33.44 23.15 -28.99
N HIS A 36 -34.57 23.56 -28.39
CA HIS A 36 -35.69 24.22 -29.09
C HIS A 36 -35.69 25.75 -28.93
N GLU A 37 -34.63 26.32 -28.34
CA GLU A 37 -34.52 27.75 -28.00
C GLU A 37 -35.69 28.28 -27.14
N LEU A 38 -36.29 27.42 -26.32
CA LEU A 38 -37.45 27.76 -25.51
C LEU A 38 -37.11 28.77 -24.42
N SER A 39 -37.99 29.74 -24.19
CA SER A 39 -37.89 30.72 -23.10
C SER A 39 -39.14 30.74 -22.23
N ASP A 40 -40.34 30.57 -22.81
CA ASP A 40 -41.61 30.49 -22.09
C ASP A 40 -42.18 29.08 -22.19
N ILE A 41 -42.24 28.40 -21.05
CA ILE A 41 -42.69 27.01 -20.92
C ILE A 41 -43.92 26.89 -19.99
N ASN A 42 -44.62 27.99 -19.72
CA ASN A 42 -45.71 28.00 -18.73
C ASN A 42 -46.83 27.01 -19.04
N ILE A 43 -47.03 26.66 -20.31
CA ILE A 43 -47.98 25.64 -20.75
C ILE A 43 -47.76 24.28 -20.08
N LEU A 44 -46.52 23.98 -19.67
CA LEU A 44 -46.17 22.75 -18.97
C LEU A 44 -46.88 22.58 -17.62
N SER A 45 -47.40 23.66 -17.04
CA SER A 45 -48.21 23.61 -15.81
C SER A 45 -49.45 22.71 -15.92
N ARG A 46 -49.90 22.39 -17.15
CA ARG A 46 -51.04 21.49 -17.42
C ARG A 46 -50.68 20.01 -17.35
N TYR A 47 -49.39 19.65 -17.39
CA TYR A 47 -48.92 18.27 -17.49
C TYR A 47 -48.50 17.73 -16.11
N VAL A 48 -49.49 17.64 -15.21
CA VAL A 48 -49.29 17.38 -13.77
C VAL A 48 -48.76 15.98 -13.43
N HIS A 49 -48.83 15.05 -14.38
CA HIS A 49 -48.43 13.65 -14.18
C HIS A 49 -47.00 13.32 -14.60
N LEU A 50 -46.26 14.31 -15.13
CA LEU A 50 -44.87 14.09 -15.53
C LEU A 50 -44.01 13.65 -14.34
N GLN A 51 -43.20 12.62 -14.60
CA GLN A 51 -42.19 12.08 -13.70
C GLN A 51 -40.78 12.44 -14.17
N LYS A 52 -40.59 12.67 -15.47
CA LYS A 52 -39.32 13.09 -16.05
C LYS A 52 -39.51 14.28 -16.99
N LEU A 53 -38.70 15.32 -16.79
CA LEU A 53 -38.73 16.53 -17.59
C LEU A 53 -37.32 16.91 -18.05
N GLU A 54 -37.07 16.85 -19.36
CA GLU A 54 -35.81 17.25 -19.99
C GLU A 54 -36.00 18.51 -20.84
N LEU A 55 -35.33 19.58 -20.45
CA LEU A 55 -35.43 20.92 -21.02
C LEU A 55 -34.05 21.50 -21.35
N SER A 56 -33.05 20.65 -21.59
CA SER A 56 -31.67 21.09 -21.75
C SER A 56 -31.43 21.86 -23.04
N HIS A 57 -30.40 22.72 -23.08
CA HIS A 57 -30.05 23.52 -24.27
C HIS A 57 -31.20 24.42 -24.76
N ASN A 58 -31.78 25.19 -23.85
CA ASN A 58 -32.81 26.18 -24.17
C ASN A 58 -32.39 27.57 -23.64
N LYS A 59 -33.33 28.51 -23.59
CA LYS A 59 -33.17 29.89 -23.09
C LYS A 59 -34.08 30.14 -21.89
N ILE A 60 -34.35 29.11 -21.08
CA ILE A 60 -35.29 29.15 -19.97
C ILE A 60 -34.64 29.87 -18.78
N ASN A 61 -35.36 30.81 -18.19
CA ASN A 61 -34.96 31.49 -16.95
C ASN A 61 -35.99 31.32 -15.81
N ASP A 62 -37.19 30.83 -16.11
CA ASP A 62 -38.26 30.57 -15.15
C ASP A 62 -38.74 29.11 -15.22
N LEU A 63 -38.71 28.44 -14.07
CA LEU A 63 -39.18 27.06 -13.86
C LEU A 63 -40.40 26.99 -12.93
N SER A 64 -41.13 28.09 -12.74
CA SER A 64 -42.32 28.16 -11.88
C SER A 64 -43.37 27.09 -12.21
N CYS A 65 -43.48 26.69 -13.48
CA CYS A 65 -44.37 25.63 -13.95
C CYS A 65 -44.17 24.28 -13.23
N VAL A 66 -42.95 23.98 -12.77
CA VAL A 66 -42.62 22.73 -12.05
C VAL A 66 -43.39 22.60 -10.73
N THR A 67 -43.84 23.71 -10.13
CA THR A 67 -44.73 23.70 -8.95
C THR A 67 -45.98 22.84 -9.14
N HIS A 68 -46.44 22.68 -10.39
CA HIS A 68 -47.64 21.93 -10.73
C HIS A 68 -47.39 20.45 -11.04
N MET A 69 -46.17 19.96 -10.86
CA MET A 69 -45.77 18.57 -11.17
C MET A 69 -45.40 17.79 -9.89
N PRO A 70 -46.37 17.42 -9.03
CA PRO A 70 -46.10 16.80 -7.73
C PRO A 70 -45.46 15.41 -7.83
N HIS A 71 -45.51 14.77 -9.00
CA HIS A 71 -44.97 13.43 -9.26
C HIS A 71 -43.58 13.45 -9.90
N LEU A 72 -42.99 14.63 -10.12
CA LEU A 72 -41.70 14.76 -10.79
C LEU A 72 -40.59 14.08 -9.96
N LEU A 73 -39.83 13.22 -10.62
CA LEU A 73 -38.71 12.47 -10.07
C LEU A 73 -37.37 12.95 -10.63
N GLN A 74 -37.34 13.36 -11.90
CA GLN A 74 -36.15 13.78 -12.61
C GLN A 74 -36.39 15.08 -13.37
N LEU A 75 -35.51 16.07 -13.18
CA LEU A 75 -35.53 17.35 -13.87
C LEU A 75 -34.15 17.65 -14.45
N ASN A 76 -34.07 17.78 -15.77
CA ASN A 76 -32.90 18.30 -16.44
C ASN A 76 -33.24 19.65 -17.06
N ALA A 77 -32.66 20.73 -16.53
CA ALA A 77 -32.71 22.07 -17.10
C ALA A 77 -31.30 22.64 -17.31
N SER A 78 -30.34 21.78 -17.66
CA SER A 78 -28.97 22.22 -17.97
C SER A 78 -28.88 23.03 -19.26
N HIS A 79 -27.83 23.82 -19.43
CA HIS A 79 -27.64 24.71 -20.59
C HIS A 79 -28.84 25.63 -20.81
N ASN A 80 -29.15 26.45 -19.80
CA ASN A 80 -30.25 27.42 -19.81
C ASN A 80 -29.76 28.77 -19.25
N GLN A 81 -30.68 29.67 -18.89
CA GLN A 81 -30.40 31.02 -18.38
C GLN A 81 -30.93 31.22 -16.95
N LEU A 82 -30.93 30.16 -16.15
CA LEU A 82 -31.39 30.23 -14.76
C LEU A 82 -30.43 31.08 -13.94
N THR A 83 -30.95 32.14 -13.29
CA THR A 83 -30.19 33.03 -12.40
C THR A 83 -30.49 32.79 -10.93
N ALA A 84 -31.45 31.92 -10.62
CA ALA A 84 -31.85 31.60 -9.27
C ALA A 84 -32.05 30.09 -9.11
N PHE A 85 -31.70 29.62 -7.92
CA PHE A 85 -31.80 28.23 -7.53
C PHE A 85 -33.21 27.93 -7.00
N PHE A 86 -33.94 27.02 -7.66
CA PHE A 86 -35.30 26.56 -7.28
C PHE A 86 -36.30 27.66 -6.86
N GLN A 87 -36.81 28.44 -7.82
CA GLN A 87 -37.93 29.37 -7.58
C GLN A 87 -39.32 28.70 -7.68
N PHE A 88 -39.44 27.45 -7.26
CA PHE A 88 -40.69 26.71 -7.33
C PHE A 88 -40.89 25.87 -6.07
N ASN A 89 -42.15 25.49 -5.80
CA ASN A 89 -42.43 24.62 -4.66
C ASN A 89 -41.91 23.20 -4.97
N PRO A 90 -41.06 22.62 -4.11
CA PRO A 90 -40.39 21.36 -4.35
C PRO A 90 -41.36 20.19 -4.54
N PRO A 91 -41.28 19.44 -5.65
CA PRO A 91 -41.88 18.11 -5.73
C PRO A 91 -41.24 17.21 -4.67
N LYS A 92 -42.05 16.67 -3.75
CA LYS A 92 -41.56 15.89 -2.59
C LYS A 92 -40.70 14.68 -2.96
N ASN A 93 -40.89 14.14 -4.16
CA ASN A 93 -40.25 12.93 -4.64
C ASN A 93 -39.15 13.19 -5.66
N LEU A 94 -38.72 14.45 -5.85
CA LEU A 94 -37.64 14.78 -6.76
C LEU A 94 -36.35 14.10 -6.31
N LYS A 95 -35.75 13.30 -7.19
CA LYS A 95 -34.58 12.46 -6.92
C LYS A 95 -33.34 12.94 -7.66
N GLU A 96 -33.49 13.45 -8.87
CA GLU A 96 -32.36 13.84 -9.71
C GLU A 96 -32.63 15.19 -10.35
N VAL A 97 -31.68 16.10 -10.18
CA VAL A 97 -31.75 17.44 -10.76
C VAL A 97 -30.43 17.80 -11.40
N ASP A 98 -30.52 18.29 -12.63
CA ASP A 98 -29.40 18.86 -13.37
C ASP A 98 -29.70 20.31 -13.76
N PHE A 99 -28.96 21.23 -13.15
CA PHE A 99 -28.96 22.66 -13.45
C PHE A 99 -27.59 23.14 -13.94
N SER A 100 -26.80 22.24 -14.53
CA SER A 100 -25.48 22.56 -15.04
C SER A 100 -25.53 23.58 -16.18
N TYR A 101 -24.47 24.36 -16.41
CA TYR A 101 -24.40 25.38 -17.46
C TYR A 101 -25.55 26.40 -17.37
N ASN A 102 -25.66 27.04 -16.21
CA ASN A 102 -26.58 28.14 -15.93
C ASN A 102 -25.81 29.33 -15.31
N GLN A 103 -26.52 30.30 -14.73
CA GLN A 103 -25.94 31.51 -14.15
C GLN A 103 -26.31 31.65 -12.67
N ILE A 104 -26.41 30.52 -11.95
CA ILE A 104 -26.84 30.49 -10.56
C ILE A 104 -25.70 30.99 -9.67
N PRO A 105 -25.86 32.12 -8.94
CA PRO A 105 -24.77 32.70 -8.15
C PRO A 105 -24.65 32.06 -6.77
N LYS A 106 -25.74 31.52 -6.21
CA LYS A 106 -25.79 31.00 -4.84
C LYS A 106 -26.79 29.86 -4.71
N MET A 107 -26.44 28.87 -3.89
CA MET A 107 -27.36 27.84 -3.43
C MET A 107 -28.37 28.43 -2.42
N GLN A 108 -29.51 27.77 -2.25
CA GLN A 108 -30.52 28.11 -1.24
C GLN A 108 -30.81 26.89 -0.37
N ASP A 109 -31.67 27.03 0.65
CA ASP A 109 -32.10 25.92 1.50
C ASP A 109 -32.79 24.82 0.69
N LEU A 110 -32.23 23.61 0.70
CA LEU A 110 -32.79 22.41 0.07
C LEU A 110 -33.49 21.49 1.08
N SER A 111 -33.80 21.96 2.29
CA SER A 111 -34.34 21.11 3.35
C SER A 111 -35.63 20.36 2.98
N ALA A 112 -36.37 20.86 1.99
CA ALA A 112 -37.57 20.25 1.47
C ALA A 112 -37.33 19.10 0.46
N TYR A 113 -36.12 18.96 -0.09
CA TYR A 113 -35.75 17.96 -1.09
C TYR A 113 -35.13 16.69 -0.47
N GLN A 114 -35.80 16.11 0.53
CA GLN A 114 -35.27 14.98 1.32
C GLN A 114 -35.02 13.70 0.50
N SER A 115 -35.71 13.56 -0.64
CA SER A 115 -35.59 12.44 -1.58
C SER A 115 -34.48 12.62 -2.61
N LEU A 116 -33.81 13.77 -2.64
CA LEU A 116 -32.80 14.10 -3.66
C LEU A 116 -31.58 13.19 -3.50
N ARG A 117 -31.22 12.51 -4.58
CA ARG A 117 -30.11 11.55 -4.65
C ARG A 117 -28.94 12.05 -5.48
N LYS A 118 -29.23 12.83 -6.52
CA LYS A 118 -28.26 13.37 -7.47
C LYS A 118 -28.56 14.85 -7.74
N LEU A 119 -27.55 15.69 -7.54
CA LEU A 119 -27.62 17.12 -7.83
C LEU A 119 -26.39 17.52 -8.65
N LEU A 120 -26.63 18.02 -9.86
CA LEU A 120 -25.60 18.55 -10.75
C LEU A 120 -25.78 20.06 -10.90
N LEU A 121 -24.71 20.80 -10.58
CA LEU A 121 -24.64 22.26 -10.57
C LEU A 121 -23.37 22.74 -11.29
N ASP A 122 -22.88 21.95 -12.22
CA ASP A 122 -21.62 22.23 -12.92
C ASP A 122 -21.73 23.52 -13.74
N TYR A 123 -20.64 24.24 -13.97
CA TYR A 123 -20.63 25.45 -14.80
C TYR A 123 -21.68 26.49 -14.38
N ASN A 124 -21.62 26.92 -13.12
CA ASN A 124 -22.43 27.98 -12.55
C ASN A 124 -21.52 29.06 -11.92
N ASN A 125 -22.07 29.92 -11.06
CA ASN A 125 -21.34 30.98 -10.38
C ASN A 125 -21.38 30.84 -8.85
N ILE A 126 -21.48 29.61 -8.34
CA ILE A 126 -21.65 29.32 -6.92
C ILE A 126 -20.32 29.52 -6.18
N GLU A 127 -20.37 30.28 -5.09
CA GLU A 127 -19.21 30.60 -4.24
C GLU A 127 -19.18 29.80 -2.93
N GLU A 128 -20.34 29.29 -2.49
CA GLU A 128 -20.48 28.57 -1.22
C GLU A 128 -21.52 27.45 -1.34
N ILE A 129 -21.19 26.29 -0.75
CA ILE A 129 -22.11 25.16 -0.60
C ILE A 129 -22.90 25.37 0.71
N GLN A 130 -24.22 25.39 0.61
CA GLN A 130 -25.12 25.57 1.75
C GLN A 130 -26.50 24.93 1.49
N GLY A 131 -27.27 24.70 2.56
CA GLY A 131 -28.67 24.27 2.45
C GLY A 131 -28.85 22.77 2.20
N LEU A 132 -27.79 21.96 2.29
CA LEU A 132 -27.84 20.52 2.04
C LEU A 132 -28.09 19.69 3.31
N GLU A 133 -28.21 20.30 4.48
CA GLU A 133 -28.15 19.63 5.80
C GLU A 133 -29.23 18.58 6.01
N LYS A 134 -30.37 18.66 5.30
CA LYS A 134 -31.46 17.66 5.35
C LYS A 134 -31.53 16.74 4.13
N CYS A 135 -30.58 16.83 3.21
CA CYS A 135 -30.53 15.99 2.01
C CYS A 135 -29.92 14.61 2.32
N HIS A 136 -30.53 13.87 3.25
CA HIS A 136 -30.03 12.57 3.74
C HIS A 136 -30.08 11.44 2.71
N SER A 137 -30.55 11.70 1.48
CA SER A 137 -30.53 10.74 0.37
C SER A 137 -29.46 11.08 -0.68
N LEU A 138 -28.75 12.21 -0.53
CA LEU A 138 -27.85 12.75 -1.54
C LEU A 138 -26.56 11.93 -1.58
N THR A 139 -26.37 11.22 -2.69
CA THR A 139 -25.23 10.33 -2.90
C THR A 139 -24.28 10.84 -3.98
N HIS A 140 -24.76 11.69 -4.88
CA HIS A 140 -24.00 12.23 -6.00
C HIS A 140 -24.16 13.74 -6.03
N LEU A 141 -23.05 14.46 -5.90
CA LEU A 141 -23.02 15.92 -5.94
C LEU A 141 -21.90 16.38 -6.86
N SER A 142 -22.24 17.24 -7.82
CA SER A 142 -21.27 17.85 -8.73
C SER A 142 -21.44 19.36 -8.74
N LEU A 143 -20.38 20.08 -8.40
CA LEU A 143 -20.27 21.54 -8.51
C LEU A 143 -18.98 21.91 -9.27
N SER A 144 -18.62 21.14 -10.29
CA SER A 144 -17.44 21.44 -11.10
C SER A 144 -17.59 22.80 -11.81
N HIS A 145 -16.48 23.47 -12.11
CA HIS A 145 -16.48 24.77 -12.79
C HIS A 145 -17.36 25.82 -12.09
N ASN A 146 -17.14 26.02 -10.79
CA ASN A 146 -17.76 27.06 -9.98
C ASN A 146 -16.67 27.99 -9.39
N ARG A 147 -17.00 28.72 -8.32
CA ARG A 147 -16.09 29.69 -7.66
C ARG A 147 -15.88 29.35 -6.19
N LEU A 148 -15.97 28.07 -5.82
CA LEU A 148 -15.81 27.61 -4.45
C LEU A 148 -14.37 27.83 -3.99
N VAL A 149 -14.19 28.41 -2.81
CA VAL A 149 -12.86 28.61 -2.17
C VAL A 149 -12.64 27.63 -1.00
N ALA A 150 -13.72 27.10 -0.44
CA ALA A 150 -13.69 26.15 0.66
C ALA A 150 -14.76 25.08 0.47
N ILE A 151 -14.54 23.94 1.12
CA ILE A 151 -15.50 22.84 1.19
C ILE A 151 -16.19 22.93 2.55
N THR A 152 -17.46 23.34 2.56
CA THR A 152 -18.29 23.53 3.76
C THR A 152 -19.72 23.05 3.47
N GLY A 153 -20.56 22.88 4.49
CA GLY A 153 -21.99 22.60 4.28
C GLY A 153 -22.27 21.19 3.73
N LEU A 154 -21.31 20.27 3.85
CA LEU A 154 -21.41 18.86 3.46
C LEU A 154 -21.51 17.92 4.66
N GLU A 155 -21.66 18.45 5.88
CA GLU A 155 -21.50 17.66 7.09
C GLU A 155 -22.55 16.54 7.20
N ASN A 156 -22.09 15.31 7.48
CA ASN A 156 -22.91 14.12 7.70
C ASN A 156 -23.80 13.69 6.51
N LEU A 157 -23.47 14.12 5.30
CA LEU A 157 -24.20 13.68 4.10
C LEU A 157 -23.69 12.31 3.61
N PRO A 158 -24.57 11.44 3.08
CA PRO A 158 -24.18 10.12 2.58
C PRO A 158 -23.63 10.19 1.14
N ILE A 159 -22.79 11.19 0.87
CA ILE A 159 -22.19 11.40 -0.45
C ILE A 159 -21.24 10.23 -0.75
N LYS A 160 -21.33 9.71 -1.96
CA LYS A 160 -20.47 8.66 -2.52
C LYS A 160 -19.59 9.19 -3.63
N ILE A 161 -20.14 10.05 -4.48
CA ILE A 161 -19.45 10.69 -5.59
C ILE A 161 -19.52 12.20 -5.40
N LEU A 162 -18.36 12.83 -5.25
CA LEU A 162 -18.23 14.27 -5.09
C LEU A 162 -17.29 14.82 -6.16
N ASN A 163 -17.80 15.69 -7.01
CA ASN A 163 -17.00 16.40 -8.00
C ASN A 163 -16.99 17.90 -7.69
N LEU A 164 -15.82 18.41 -7.34
CA LEU A 164 -15.52 19.81 -7.05
C LEU A 164 -14.37 20.32 -7.94
N SER A 165 -14.15 19.68 -9.09
CA SER A 165 -13.10 20.07 -10.04
C SER A 165 -13.28 21.50 -10.58
N SER A 166 -12.21 22.13 -11.03
CA SER A 166 -12.23 23.48 -11.60
C SER A 166 -12.88 24.51 -10.67
N ASN A 167 -12.40 24.58 -9.43
CA ASN A 167 -12.79 25.57 -8.44
C ASN A 167 -11.55 26.34 -7.95
N GLN A 168 -11.62 27.01 -6.80
CA GLN A 168 -10.53 27.78 -6.21
C GLN A 168 -10.20 27.27 -4.80
N ILE A 169 -10.39 25.97 -4.55
CA ILE A 169 -10.20 25.35 -3.24
C ILE A 169 -8.70 25.24 -2.95
N GLU A 170 -8.28 25.72 -1.78
CA GLU A 170 -6.87 25.68 -1.34
C GLU A 170 -6.58 24.56 -0.34
N LYS A 171 -7.60 24.11 0.41
CA LYS A 171 -7.47 23.12 1.49
C LYS A 171 -8.61 22.13 1.48
N ILE A 172 -8.28 20.87 1.76
CA ILE A 172 -9.25 19.79 1.89
C ILE A 172 -9.73 19.74 3.35
N THR A 173 -10.71 20.57 3.69
CA THR A 173 -11.39 20.55 5.00
C THR A 173 -12.86 20.26 4.82
N GLY A 174 -13.61 19.88 5.86
CA GLY A 174 -15.06 19.72 5.77
C GLY A 174 -15.53 18.43 5.09
N LEU A 175 -14.60 17.55 4.70
CA LEU A 175 -14.90 16.20 4.20
C LEU A 175 -14.93 15.14 5.31
N GLU A 176 -14.45 15.44 6.52
CA GLU A 176 -14.11 14.47 7.55
C GLU A 176 -15.29 13.57 7.97
N THR A 177 -16.51 14.07 7.81
CA THR A 177 -17.76 13.38 8.16
C THR A 177 -18.35 12.54 7.02
N LEU A 178 -17.84 12.66 5.78
CA LEU A 178 -18.33 11.96 4.59
C LEU A 178 -17.83 10.50 4.53
N LYS A 179 -18.25 9.68 5.50
CA LYS A 179 -17.78 8.30 5.66
C LYS A 179 -18.19 7.34 4.54
N THR A 180 -19.10 7.76 3.66
CA THR A 180 -19.55 6.98 2.50
C THR A 180 -18.84 7.34 1.20
N LEU A 181 -17.92 8.32 1.22
CA LEU A 181 -17.25 8.83 0.01
C LEU A 181 -16.41 7.74 -0.66
N GLN A 182 -16.58 7.58 -1.96
CA GLN A 182 -15.94 6.56 -2.80
C GLN A 182 -15.12 7.19 -3.94
N GLU A 183 -15.64 8.25 -4.53
CA GLU A 183 -15.02 8.97 -5.63
C GLU A 183 -14.99 10.46 -5.32
N LEU A 184 -13.78 11.02 -5.37
CA LEU A 184 -13.54 12.44 -5.12
C LEU A 184 -12.74 13.02 -6.28
N ASP A 185 -13.33 14.02 -6.94
CA ASP A 185 -12.65 14.84 -7.92
C ASP A 185 -12.43 16.26 -7.41
N LEU A 186 -11.16 16.62 -7.24
CA LEU A 186 -10.67 17.93 -6.84
C LEU A 186 -9.67 18.50 -7.86
N SER A 187 -9.70 18.00 -9.11
CA SER A 187 -8.81 18.47 -10.16
C SER A 187 -8.97 19.96 -10.46
N SER A 188 -7.94 20.62 -10.98
CA SER A 188 -7.94 22.06 -11.31
C SER A 188 -8.39 22.93 -10.13
N ASN A 189 -7.67 22.80 -9.01
CA ASN A 189 -7.85 23.62 -7.81
C ASN A 189 -6.50 24.22 -7.38
N LYS A 190 -6.38 24.69 -6.14
CA LYS A 190 -5.16 25.30 -5.58
C LYS A 190 -4.66 24.52 -4.36
N ILE A 191 -4.94 23.22 -4.31
CA ILE A 191 -4.65 22.39 -3.16
C ILE A 191 -3.14 22.16 -3.06
N THR A 192 -2.59 22.37 -1.87
CA THR A 192 -1.16 22.15 -1.58
C THR A 192 -0.91 20.95 -0.67
N SER A 193 -1.93 20.48 0.05
CA SER A 193 -1.83 19.41 1.04
C SER A 193 -3.02 18.46 0.98
N LEU A 194 -2.76 17.17 1.23
CA LEU A 194 -3.76 16.10 1.31
C LEU A 194 -4.32 15.92 2.73
N GLU A 195 -3.91 16.76 3.68
CA GLU A 195 -4.48 16.78 5.03
C GLU A 195 -6.01 16.94 4.95
N GLY A 196 -6.73 16.09 5.70
CA GLY A 196 -8.20 16.03 5.67
C GLY A 196 -8.77 14.85 4.87
N LEU A 197 -7.97 14.18 4.02
CA LEU A 197 -8.38 12.95 3.32
C LEU A 197 -8.24 11.67 4.17
N GLY A 198 -7.60 11.74 5.34
CA GLY A 198 -7.46 10.59 6.23
C GLY A 198 -8.81 10.05 6.72
N LYS A 199 -8.86 8.74 7.05
CA LYS A 199 -10.05 8.05 7.62
C LYS A 199 -11.30 8.02 6.71
N HIS A 200 -11.09 7.98 5.39
CA HIS A 200 -12.13 7.70 4.40
C HIS A 200 -11.99 6.26 3.89
N ASP A 201 -12.39 5.30 4.72
CA ASP A 201 -12.13 3.87 4.48
C ASP A 201 -12.75 3.33 3.18
N LEU A 202 -13.75 4.03 2.65
CA LEU A 202 -14.45 3.67 1.42
C LEU A 202 -13.94 4.38 0.16
N LEU A 203 -12.96 5.27 0.27
CA LEU A 203 -12.44 6.06 -0.85
C LEU A 203 -11.63 5.16 -1.80
N VAL A 204 -12.05 5.10 -3.06
CA VAL A 204 -11.48 4.25 -4.11
C VAL A 204 -10.70 5.07 -5.13
N LEU A 205 -11.22 6.24 -5.48
CA LEU A 205 -10.67 7.13 -6.49
C LEU A 205 -10.48 8.54 -5.94
N ILE A 206 -9.28 9.10 -6.16
CA ILE A 206 -8.95 10.49 -5.86
C ILE A 206 -8.34 11.10 -7.12
N ASN A 207 -9.00 12.12 -7.67
CA ASN A 207 -8.44 12.96 -8.72
C ASN A 207 -7.99 14.31 -8.14
N LEU A 208 -6.70 14.58 -8.21
CA LEU A 208 -6.04 15.81 -7.74
C LEU A 208 -5.21 16.46 -8.87
N GLU A 209 -5.49 16.12 -10.13
CA GLU A 209 -4.81 16.72 -11.28
C GLU A 209 -4.85 18.25 -11.25
N ASP A 210 -3.81 18.92 -11.75
CA ASP A 210 -3.75 20.38 -11.86
C ASP A 210 -4.00 21.06 -10.49
N ASN A 211 -3.10 20.77 -9.54
CA ASN A 211 -3.07 21.36 -8.22
C ASN A 211 -1.62 21.78 -7.86
N GLN A 212 -1.38 22.16 -6.61
CA GLN A 212 -0.10 22.70 -6.14
C GLN A 212 0.60 21.77 -5.14
N ILE A 213 0.37 20.45 -5.26
CA ILE A 213 1.00 19.45 -4.38
C ILE A 213 2.46 19.31 -4.80
N ALA A 214 3.36 19.78 -3.93
CA ALA A 214 4.79 19.82 -4.25
C ALA A 214 5.59 18.64 -3.69
N GLU A 215 5.14 18.06 -2.58
CA GLU A 215 5.94 17.11 -1.80
C GLU A 215 5.29 15.72 -1.69
N LEU A 216 6.09 14.67 -1.87
CA LEU A 216 5.63 13.27 -1.71
C LEU A 216 5.22 12.93 -0.28
N HIS A 217 5.71 13.66 0.73
CA HIS A 217 5.31 13.47 2.13
C HIS A 217 3.81 13.68 2.37
N GLU A 218 3.12 14.39 1.47
CA GLU A 218 1.67 14.56 1.56
C GLU A 218 0.91 13.24 1.36
N LEU A 219 1.53 12.23 0.75
CA LEU A 219 0.89 10.91 0.56
C LEU A 219 0.68 10.15 1.88
N LYS A 220 1.38 10.53 2.96
CA LYS A 220 1.17 9.94 4.30
C LYS A 220 -0.29 10.07 4.78
N TRP A 221 -1.01 11.08 4.30
CA TRP A 221 -2.41 11.32 4.69
C TRP A 221 -3.36 10.30 4.09
N ILE A 222 -2.94 9.62 3.02
CA ILE A 222 -3.73 8.65 2.27
C ILE A 222 -3.12 7.24 2.24
N GLU A 223 -1.97 7.02 2.90
CA GLU A 223 -1.27 5.72 2.92
C GLU A 223 -2.09 4.60 3.55
N ASP A 224 -2.87 4.95 4.58
CA ASP A 224 -3.69 4.00 5.32
C ASP A 224 -5.05 3.72 4.68
N LEU A 225 -5.43 4.40 3.59
CA LEU A 225 -6.72 4.18 2.95
C LEU A 225 -6.80 2.75 2.38
N PRO A 226 -7.73 1.89 2.88
CA PRO A 226 -7.71 0.47 2.56
C PRO A 226 -8.21 0.15 1.15
N LEU A 227 -9.15 0.96 0.65
CA LEU A 227 -9.81 0.76 -0.63
C LEU A 227 -9.29 1.67 -1.75
N LEU A 228 -8.30 2.53 -1.49
CA LEU A 228 -7.74 3.40 -2.52
C LEU A 228 -7.10 2.55 -3.63
N ARG A 229 -7.50 2.81 -4.88
CA ARG A 229 -7.05 2.08 -6.08
C ARG A 229 -6.59 3.00 -7.19
N VAL A 230 -7.20 4.17 -7.33
CA VAL A 230 -6.91 5.13 -8.40
C VAL A 230 -6.52 6.46 -7.78
N LEU A 231 -5.34 6.94 -8.14
CA LEU A 231 -4.84 8.26 -7.75
C LEU A 231 -4.37 9.00 -9.00
N ASN A 232 -4.80 10.23 -9.18
CA ASN A 232 -4.31 11.10 -10.23
C ASN A 232 -3.69 12.36 -9.63
N LEU A 233 -2.42 12.59 -9.93
CA LEU A 233 -1.60 13.72 -9.48
C LEU A 233 -0.94 14.42 -10.69
N LEU A 234 -1.46 14.22 -11.90
CA LEU A 234 -1.00 14.94 -13.10
C LEU A 234 -0.98 16.45 -12.88
N GLU A 235 -0.07 17.15 -13.55
CA GLU A 235 0.03 18.61 -13.49
C GLU A 235 0.21 19.16 -12.05
N ASN A 236 0.83 18.37 -11.16
CA ASN A 236 1.28 18.85 -9.84
C ASN A 236 2.81 18.91 -9.79
N PRO A 237 3.42 19.86 -9.06
CA PRO A 237 4.87 19.97 -8.94
C PRO A 237 5.55 18.67 -8.43
N VAL A 238 4.85 17.84 -7.66
CA VAL A 238 5.35 16.55 -7.18
C VAL A 238 5.81 15.61 -8.31
N GLN A 239 5.25 15.72 -9.51
CA GLN A 239 5.65 14.89 -10.65
C GLN A 239 7.10 15.15 -11.09
N GLY A 240 7.65 16.32 -10.77
CA GLY A 240 9.05 16.65 -11.05
C GLY A 240 10.05 15.98 -10.10
N GLN A 241 9.60 15.29 -9.05
CA GLN A 241 10.49 14.63 -8.10
C GLN A 241 11.18 13.40 -8.71
N THR A 242 12.45 13.20 -8.34
CA THR A 242 13.21 12.01 -8.74
C THR A 242 12.51 10.75 -8.25
N ASP A 243 12.39 9.75 -9.12
CA ASP A 243 11.73 8.47 -8.85
C ASP A 243 10.26 8.56 -8.42
N TYR A 244 9.57 9.67 -8.70
CA TYR A 244 8.16 9.90 -8.40
C TYR A 244 7.29 8.64 -8.58
N TRP A 245 7.33 8.02 -9.76
CA TRP A 245 6.53 6.84 -10.09
C TRP A 245 6.74 5.66 -9.13
N LEU A 246 7.99 5.25 -8.91
CA LEU A 246 8.29 4.08 -8.06
C LEU A 246 8.08 4.40 -6.58
N LEU A 247 8.34 5.64 -6.16
CA LEU A 247 8.19 6.02 -4.76
C LEU A 247 6.70 6.13 -4.37
N VAL A 248 5.84 6.67 -5.23
CA VAL A 248 4.38 6.67 -5.02
C VAL A 248 3.85 5.23 -4.96
N ILE A 249 4.28 4.35 -5.87
CA ILE A 249 3.90 2.93 -5.86
C ILE A 249 4.35 2.26 -4.55
N PHE A 250 5.56 2.54 -4.09
CA PHE A 250 6.10 2.02 -2.84
C PHE A 250 5.28 2.48 -1.62
N MET A 251 4.98 3.77 -1.54
CA MET A 251 4.17 4.33 -0.45
C MET A 251 2.72 3.82 -0.48
N LEU A 252 2.17 3.60 -1.68
CA LEU A 252 0.77 3.27 -1.91
C LEU A 252 0.61 1.96 -2.71
N LEU A 253 1.14 0.85 -2.21
CA LEU A 253 1.19 -0.45 -2.90
C LEU A 253 -0.16 -1.00 -3.37
N ARG A 254 -1.25 -0.52 -2.76
CA ARG A 254 -2.63 -0.90 -3.06
C ARG A 254 -3.13 -0.30 -4.37
N LEU A 255 -2.50 0.77 -4.87
CA LEU A 255 -2.89 1.41 -6.12
C LEU A 255 -2.83 0.42 -7.29
N THR A 256 -3.82 0.53 -8.17
CA THR A 256 -3.88 -0.19 -9.44
C THR A 256 -3.66 0.74 -10.62
N GLU A 257 -3.88 2.04 -10.42
CA GLU A 257 -3.69 3.09 -11.42
C GLU A 257 -3.14 4.36 -10.75
N LEU A 258 -2.13 4.95 -11.39
CA LEU A 258 -1.53 6.23 -11.04
C LEU A 258 -1.44 7.07 -12.30
N ASP A 259 -1.92 8.31 -12.27
CA ASP A 259 -1.81 9.28 -13.37
C ASP A 259 -2.33 8.71 -14.71
N HIS A 260 -3.52 8.10 -14.66
CA HIS A 260 -4.19 7.41 -15.78
C HIS A 260 -3.43 6.22 -16.38
N ARG A 261 -2.34 5.77 -15.73
CA ARG A 261 -1.55 4.62 -16.14
C ARG A 261 -1.71 3.48 -15.15
N LYS A 262 -2.07 2.31 -15.66
CA LYS A 262 -2.15 1.08 -14.86
C LYS A 262 -0.78 0.69 -14.34
N ILE A 263 -0.73 0.31 -13.07
CA ILE A 263 0.48 -0.17 -12.40
C ILE A 263 0.57 -1.69 -12.57
N SER A 264 1.66 -2.16 -13.14
CA SER A 264 1.95 -3.60 -13.30
C SER A 264 2.45 -4.24 -12.00
N VAL A 265 2.39 -5.58 -11.92
CA VAL A 265 2.94 -6.32 -10.76
C VAL A 265 4.45 -6.17 -10.71
N GLU A 266 5.11 -6.17 -11.87
CA GLU A 266 6.54 -6.00 -12.01
C GLU A 266 7.02 -4.65 -11.45
N GLU A 267 6.26 -3.58 -11.68
CA GLU A 267 6.57 -2.26 -11.13
C GLU A 267 6.40 -2.21 -9.61
N LYS A 268 5.40 -2.89 -9.05
CA LYS A 268 5.24 -3.02 -7.59
C LYS A 268 6.41 -3.76 -6.96
N VAL A 269 6.84 -4.85 -7.60
CA VAL A 269 8.01 -5.63 -7.16
C VAL A 269 9.28 -4.79 -7.29
N ALA A 270 9.45 -4.02 -8.38
CA ALA A 270 10.59 -3.14 -8.56
C ALA A 270 10.63 -2.01 -7.51
N ALA A 271 9.49 -1.41 -7.18
CA ALA A 271 9.37 -0.41 -6.12
C ALA A 271 9.76 -1.00 -4.75
N MET A 272 9.23 -2.18 -4.42
CA MET A 272 9.61 -2.92 -3.20
C MET A 272 11.11 -3.22 -3.16
N ASN A 273 11.67 -3.84 -4.19
CA ASN A 273 13.08 -4.17 -4.24
C ASN A 273 14.00 -2.95 -4.14
N LYS A 274 13.54 -1.78 -4.61
CA LYS A 274 14.33 -0.54 -4.57
C LYS A 274 14.36 0.10 -3.19
N TYR A 275 13.25 0.11 -2.45
CA TYR A 275 13.12 0.87 -1.20
C TYR A 275 13.07 0.01 0.07
N ASP A 276 12.53 -1.21 0.00
CA ASP A 276 12.50 -2.18 1.11
C ASP A 276 12.60 -3.63 0.56
N PRO A 277 13.78 -4.01 0.03
CA PRO A 277 13.95 -5.30 -0.61
C PRO A 277 13.70 -6.45 0.38
N PRO A 278 12.93 -7.48 -0.02
CA PRO A 278 12.76 -8.67 0.79
C PRO A 278 14.11 -9.30 1.18
N PRO A 279 14.26 -9.86 2.39
CA PRO A 279 15.53 -10.42 2.84
C PRO A 279 16.12 -11.49 1.92
N GLU A 280 15.28 -12.24 1.22
CA GLU A 280 15.67 -13.25 0.24
C GLU A 280 16.30 -12.62 -1.01
N VAL A 281 15.79 -11.45 -1.45
CA VAL A 281 16.37 -10.67 -2.56
C VAL A 281 17.73 -10.13 -2.16
N VAL A 282 17.84 -9.55 -0.95
CA VAL A 282 19.13 -9.08 -0.40
C VAL A 282 20.17 -10.20 -0.37
N ALA A 283 19.77 -11.40 0.08
CA ALA A 283 20.66 -12.56 0.12
C ALA A 283 21.06 -13.08 -1.27
N ALA A 284 20.16 -12.98 -2.26
CA ALA A 284 20.44 -13.39 -3.63
C ALA A 284 21.40 -12.42 -4.33
N GLU A 285 21.20 -11.11 -4.16
CA GLU A 285 22.11 -10.08 -4.66
C GLU A 285 23.52 -10.23 -4.07
N ASP A 286 23.60 -10.45 -2.74
CA ASP A 286 24.87 -10.77 -2.08
C ASP A 286 25.56 -11.97 -2.73
N HIS A 287 24.82 -13.07 -2.94
CA HIS A 287 25.37 -14.27 -3.55
C HIS A 287 25.89 -14.01 -4.97
N ILE A 288 25.15 -13.26 -5.81
CA ILE A 288 25.58 -12.86 -7.16
C ILE A 288 26.90 -12.10 -7.09
N ILE A 289 27.04 -11.16 -6.15
CA ILE A 289 28.27 -10.39 -5.92
C ILE A 289 29.43 -11.33 -5.58
N GLN A 290 29.24 -12.29 -4.67
CA GLN A 290 30.29 -13.24 -4.28
C GLN A 290 30.69 -14.19 -5.42
N VAL A 291 29.74 -14.61 -6.26
CA VAL A 291 30.02 -15.41 -7.45
C VAL A 291 30.82 -14.61 -8.45
N MET A 292 30.39 -13.37 -8.75
CA MET A 292 31.08 -12.48 -9.69
C MET A 292 32.52 -12.22 -9.26
N TYR A 293 32.76 -11.78 -8.03
CA TYR A 293 34.13 -11.53 -7.54
C TYR A 293 34.96 -12.81 -7.45
N GLY A 294 34.34 -13.96 -7.13
CA GLY A 294 35.02 -15.25 -7.15
C GLY A 294 35.46 -15.68 -8.55
N MET A 295 34.64 -15.43 -9.59
CA MET A 295 34.98 -15.74 -10.98
C MET A 295 36.11 -14.87 -11.55
N LEU A 296 36.32 -13.69 -10.98
CA LEU A 296 37.44 -12.82 -11.34
C LEU A 296 38.79 -13.29 -10.77
N GLN A 297 38.78 -14.25 -9.83
CA GLN A 297 40.01 -14.82 -9.25
C GLN A 297 40.55 -16.00 -10.06
N PRO A 298 41.86 -16.30 -9.99
CA PRO A 298 42.44 -17.47 -10.64
C PRO A 298 41.73 -18.75 -10.21
N GLN A 299 41.23 -19.51 -11.18
CA GLN A 299 40.57 -20.79 -10.90
C GLN A 299 41.58 -21.79 -10.33
N LYS A 300 41.33 -22.26 -9.11
CA LYS A 300 42.09 -23.32 -8.44
C LYS A 300 41.19 -24.54 -8.27
N ILE A 301 41.76 -25.72 -8.44
CA ILE A 301 41.09 -26.96 -8.01
C ILE A 301 41.05 -26.91 -6.49
N LEU A 302 39.84 -26.89 -5.94
CA LEU A 302 39.63 -26.80 -4.49
C LEU A 302 39.83 -28.17 -3.85
N ASP A 303 40.54 -28.20 -2.73
CA ASP A 303 40.64 -29.40 -1.89
C ASP A 303 39.23 -29.76 -1.39
N SER A 304 38.82 -31.00 -1.62
CA SER A 304 37.45 -31.42 -1.34
C SER A 304 37.43 -32.76 -0.63
N THR A 305 36.67 -32.84 0.46
CA THR A 305 36.33 -34.10 1.14
C THR A 305 35.20 -34.86 0.43
N LEU A 306 34.75 -34.36 -0.73
CA LEU A 306 33.61 -34.91 -1.43
C LEU A 306 33.89 -36.31 -1.96
N PRO A 307 33.09 -37.31 -1.58
CA PRO A 307 33.24 -38.66 -2.12
C PRO A 307 32.92 -38.74 -3.62
N SER A 308 32.22 -37.74 -4.18
CA SER A 308 32.02 -37.56 -5.62
C SER A 308 31.66 -36.11 -5.94
N LEU A 309 31.83 -35.69 -7.21
CA LEU A 309 31.42 -34.36 -7.71
C LEU A 309 29.93 -34.02 -7.46
N ASN A 310 29.09 -35.04 -7.23
CA ASN A 310 27.65 -34.89 -7.02
C ASN A 310 27.23 -34.93 -5.55
N ALA A 311 28.15 -35.24 -4.62
CA ALA A 311 27.85 -35.21 -3.20
C ALA A 311 27.94 -33.76 -2.69
N PRO A 312 27.01 -33.28 -1.85
CA PRO A 312 27.14 -31.96 -1.23
C PRO A 312 28.23 -32.00 -0.15
N TYR A 313 28.96 -30.89 0.01
CA TYR A 313 30.03 -30.81 1.01
C TYR A 313 29.42 -30.93 2.42
N PRO A 314 29.91 -31.87 3.26
CA PRO A 314 29.35 -32.08 4.57
C PRO A 314 29.61 -30.84 5.43
N MET A 315 28.53 -30.18 5.84
CA MET A 315 28.60 -28.98 6.67
C MET A 315 27.41 -28.94 7.62
N LEU A 316 27.67 -28.54 8.86
CA LEU A 316 26.67 -28.38 9.91
C LEU A 316 26.58 -26.90 10.29
N VAL A 317 25.37 -26.34 10.24
CA VAL A 317 25.11 -24.94 10.54
C VAL A 317 24.12 -24.86 11.70
N LEU A 318 24.55 -24.26 12.80
CA LEU A 318 23.67 -23.95 13.93
C LEU A 318 23.19 -22.49 13.82
N ALA A 319 21.88 -22.29 13.66
CA ALA A 319 21.26 -20.98 13.50
C ALA A 319 20.37 -20.65 14.70
N GLY A 320 20.10 -19.37 14.96
CA GLY A 320 19.27 -18.96 16.10
C GLY A 320 19.59 -17.54 16.56
N PRO A 321 18.91 -16.99 17.58
CA PRO A 321 19.11 -15.61 18.00
C PRO A 321 20.41 -15.40 18.82
N LEU A 322 20.73 -14.14 19.10
CA LEU A 322 21.95 -13.73 19.81
C LEU A 322 22.11 -14.48 21.14
N ALA A 323 23.29 -15.04 21.40
CA ALA A 323 23.58 -15.72 22.67
C ALA A 323 22.57 -16.82 23.12
N CYS A 324 21.86 -17.48 22.20
CA CYS A 324 21.05 -18.68 22.51
C CYS A 324 21.87 -19.97 22.73
N GLY A 325 23.21 -19.87 22.76
CA GLY A 325 24.11 -21.02 22.96
C GLY A 325 24.76 -21.55 21.69
N LYS A 326 24.53 -20.95 20.52
CA LYS A 326 25.10 -21.40 19.22
C LYS A 326 26.61 -21.63 19.29
N ARG A 327 27.36 -20.64 19.77
CA ARG A 327 28.82 -20.70 19.94
C ARG A 327 29.25 -21.88 20.80
N GLU A 328 28.67 -21.99 21.99
CA GLU A 328 29.00 -23.03 22.96
C GLU A 328 28.69 -24.43 22.44
N LEU A 329 27.49 -24.62 21.88
CA LEU A 329 27.04 -25.89 21.33
C LEU A 329 27.88 -26.31 20.11
N THR A 330 28.24 -25.36 19.23
CA THR A 330 29.11 -25.62 18.07
C THR A 330 30.48 -26.14 18.53
N HIS A 331 31.10 -25.47 19.51
CA HIS A 331 32.38 -25.91 20.06
C HIS A 331 32.28 -27.26 20.77
N ARG A 332 31.21 -27.52 21.54
CA ARG A 332 30.99 -28.83 22.18
C ARG A 332 30.81 -29.95 21.15
N ILE A 333 30.09 -29.72 20.06
CA ILE A 333 29.92 -30.69 18.97
C ILE A 333 31.26 -30.96 18.28
N CYS A 334 32.03 -29.94 17.95
CA CYS A 334 33.36 -30.12 17.35
C CYS A 334 34.32 -30.89 18.26
N ARG A 335 34.20 -30.74 19.59
CA ARG A 335 34.99 -31.52 20.55
C ARG A 335 34.55 -32.99 20.62
N GLN A 336 33.25 -33.25 20.66
CA GLN A 336 32.72 -34.62 20.74
C GLN A 336 32.93 -35.41 19.43
N PHE A 337 32.76 -34.75 18.28
CA PHE A 337 32.85 -35.34 16.95
C PHE A 337 34.08 -34.82 16.19
N ASN A 338 35.22 -34.71 16.87
CA ASN A 338 36.46 -34.13 16.34
C ASN A 338 37.05 -34.86 15.11
N ASN A 339 36.69 -36.14 14.92
CA ASN A 339 37.06 -36.93 13.74
C ASN A 339 36.21 -36.59 12.51
N PHE A 340 35.10 -35.87 12.68
CA PHE A 340 34.17 -35.53 11.61
C PHE A 340 34.10 -34.03 11.36
N PHE A 341 34.10 -33.21 12.41
CA PHE A 341 33.84 -31.78 12.31
C PHE A 341 34.98 -30.93 12.85
N ARG A 342 35.21 -29.79 12.20
CA ARG A 342 36.01 -28.68 12.73
C ARG A 342 35.22 -27.38 12.71
N TYR A 343 35.43 -26.57 13.74
CA TYR A 343 34.83 -25.24 13.80
C TYR A 343 35.39 -24.33 12.70
N GLY A 344 34.50 -23.73 11.91
CA GLY A 344 34.83 -22.76 10.86
C GLY A 344 34.50 -21.32 11.29
N PRO A 345 35.45 -20.56 11.86
CA PRO A 345 35.21 -19.18 12.26
C PRO A 345 34.87 -18.30 11.06
N CYS A 346 33.76 -17.56 11.16
CA CYS A 346 33.39 -16.53 10.20
C CYS A 346 34.22 -15.25 10.42
N HIS A 347 34.30 -14.40 9.40
CA HIS A 347 34.84 -13.05 9.52
C HIS A 347 33.75 -12.11 10.01
N THR A 348 34.11 -11.12 10.82
CA THR A 348 33.17 -10.07 11.25
C THR A 348 33.86 -8.74 11.47
N THR A 349 33.13 -7.64 11.24
CA THR A 349 33.56 -6.27 11.56
C THR A 349 33.12 -5.80 12.95
N ARG A 350 32.36 -6.64 13.67
CA ARG A 350 31.97 -6.41 15.06
C ARG A 350 33.20 -6.49 15.98
N ALA A 351 33.25 -5.67 17.03
CA ALA A 351 34.24 -5.84 18.10
C ALA A 351 33.99 -7.13 18.90
N ALA A 352 35.06 -7.79 19.35
CA ALA A 352 34.97 -9.01 20.16
C ALA A 352 34.24 -8.75 21.49
N TYR A 353 33.32 -9.64 21.86
CA TYR A 353 32.73 -9.64 23.21
C TYR A 353 33.73 -10.22 24.21
N PHE A 354 33.52 -9.95 25.50
CA PHE A 354 34.36 -10.50 26.56
C PHE A 354 34.41 -12.04 26.47
N GLY A 355 35.63 -12.59 26.39
CA GLY A 355 35.88 -14.03 26.26
C GLY A 355 35.78 -14.59 24.84
N GLU A 356 35.63 -13.75 23.81
CA GLU A 356 35.85 -14.16 22.42
C GLU A 356 37.32 -13.95 22.01
N GLU A 357 37.85 -14.91 21.26
CA GLU A 357 39.23 -14.90 20.78
C GLU A 357 39.30 -14.87 19.25
N ASN A 358 40.19 -14.04 18.73
CA ASN A 358 40.41 -13.93 17.29
C ASN A 358 40.95 -15.25 16.72
N ARG A 359 40.45 -15.66 15.56
CA ARG A 359 40.73 -16.94 14.87
C ARG A 359 40.17 -18.19 15.55
N LEU A 360 39.68 -18.08 16.78
CA LEU A 360 39.02 -19.19 17.49
C LEU A 360 37.51 -19.09 17.41
N ASP A 361 36.95 -17.89 17.56
CA ASP A 361 35.50 -17.66 17.51
C ASP A 361 35.09 -16.96 16.21
N TYR A 362 35.82 -15.91 15.87
CA TYR A 362 35.67 -15.17 14.61
C TYR A 362 37.03 -14.66 14.15
N TYR A 363 37.13 -14.34 12.86
CA TYR A 363 38.16 -13.44 12.35
C TYR A 363 37.64 -12.01 12.48
N PHE A 364 38.11 -11.30 13.51
CA PHE A 364 37.77 -9.90 13.73
C PHE A 364 38.63 -9.03 12.81
N VAL A 365 38.00 -8.34 11.86
CA VAL A 365 38.67 -7.52 10.84
C VAL A 365 38.03 -6.14 10.78
N SER A 366 38.76 -5.12 10.29
CA SER A 366 38.15 -3.81 10.05
C SER A 366 37.21 -3.85 8.84
N GLN A 367 36.33 -2.85 8.72
CA GLN A 367 35.43 -2.75 7.58
C GLN A 367 36.19 -2.63 6.25
N GLU A 368 37.29 -1.89 6.22
CA GLU A 368 38.13 -1.74 5.02
C GLU A 368 38.75 -3.07 4.57
N VAL A 369 39.19 -3.89 5.54
CA VAL A 369 39.73 -5.23 5.27
C VAL A 369 38.62 -6.15 4.77
N PHE A 370 37.43 -6.12 5.40
CA PHE A 370 36.29 -6.90 4.97
C PHE A 370 35.87 -6.57 3.52
N ASP A 371 35.77 -5.29 3.18
CA ASP A 371 35.41 -4.82 1.83
C ASP A 371 36.49 -5.18 0.80
N SER A 372 37.76 -5.19 1.20
CA SER A 372 38.86 -5.71 0.38
C SER A 372 38.72 -7.21 0.12
N MET A 373 38.35 -7.99 1.15
CA MET A 373 38.11 -9.43 1.03
C MET A 373 36.92 -9.75 0.11
N VAL A 374 35.84 -8.97 0.17
CA VAL A 374 34.72 -9.08 -0.78
C VAL A 374 35.19 -8.86 -2.22
N ARG A 375 35.87 -7.73 -2.48
CA ARG A 375 36.35 -7.38 -3.84
C ARG A 375 37.40 -8.36 -4.39
N THR A 376 38.12 -9.05 -3.51
CA THR A 376 39.09 -10.09 -3.88
C THR A 376 38.49 -11.49 -3.91
N GLY A 377 37.16 -11.62 -3.80
CA GLY A 377 36.44 -12.90 -3.95
C GLY A 377 36.74 -13.91 -2.85
N LYS A 378 37.10 -13.45 -1.64
CA LYS A 378 37.51 -14.31 -0.52
C LYS A 378 36.35 -14.98 0.22
N PHE A 379 35.12 -14.54 0.01
CA PHE A 379 33.95 -15.08 0.70
C PHE A 379 33.13 -16.04 -0.19
N ILE A 380 32.45 -16.95 0.49
CA ILE A 380 31.40 -17.83 -0.06
C ILE A 380 30.05 -17.13 0.02
N ALA A 381 29.79 -16.53 1.18
CA ALA A 381 28.54 -15.88 1.54
C ALA A 381 28.87 -14.73 2.51
N THR A 382 28.21 -13.59 2.34
CA THR A 382 28.27 -12.48 3.29
C THR A 382 26.87 -12.06 3.73
N TYR A 383 26.78 -11.38 4.87
CA TYR A 383 25.53 -10.82 5.35
C TYR A 383 25.81 -9.69 6.34
N LYS A 384 24.80 -8.85 6.59
CA LYS A 384 24.84 -7.81 7.63
C LYS A 384 23.88 -8.15 8.75
N TYR A 385 24.31 -7.88 9.98
CA TYR A 385 23.50 -8.07 11.18
C TYR A 385 23.89 -7.03 12.22
N SER A 386 22.90 -6.34 12.81
CA SER A 386 23.07 -5.24 13.78
C SER A 386 24.17 -4.23 13.34
N GLY A 387 24.14 -3.82 12.07
CA GLY A 387 25.09 -2.86 11.50
C GLY A 387 26.51 -3.38 11.21
N CYS A 388 26.82 -4.63 11.59
CA CYS A 388 28.11 -5.26 11.35
C CYS A 388 28.06 -6.22 10.15
N SER A 389 29.19 -6.37 9.46
CA SER A 389 29.34 -7.31 8.35
C SER A 389 29.85 -8.65 8.85
N TYR A 390 29.37 -9.74 8.26
CA TYR A 390 29.77 -11.11 8.55
C TYR A 390 30.01 -11.86 7.25
N GLY A 391 31.02 -12.75 7.22
CA GLY A 391 31.40 -13.44 6.00
C GLY A 391 32.01 -14.83 6.23
N LEU A 392 31.53 -15.81 5.47
CA LEU A 392 32.11 -17.15 5.45
C LEU A 392 33.26 -17.21 4.45
N GLY A 393 34.49 -17.32 4.95
CA GLY A 393 35.69 -17.32 4.11
C GLY A 393 35.90 -18.63 3.36
N ARG A 394 36.27 -18.54 2.08
CA ARG A 394 36.63 -19.70 1.24
C ARG A 394 37.83 -20.46 1.80
N ASP A 395 38.90 -19.71 2.10
CA ASP A 395 40.15 -20.27 2.65
C ASP A 395 39.91 -21.06 3.96
N THR A 396 38.95 -20.63 4.79
CA THR A 396 38.55 -21.34 6.02
C THR A 396 37.99 -22.72 5.71
N ILE A 397 37.01 -22.80 4.80
CA ILE A 397 36.40 -24.08 4.40
C ILE A 397 37.42 -25.00 3.75
N GLU A 398 38.24 -24.46 2.84
CA GLU A 398 39.28 -25.22 2.14
C GLU A 398 40.33 -25.81 3.10
N SER A 399 40.75 -25.03 4.10
CA SER A 399 41.73 -25.51 5.09
C SER A 399 41.19 -26.68 5.91
N ILE A 400 39.91 -26.65 6.30
CA ILE A 400 39.24 -27.72 7.04
C ILE A 400 39.06 -28.96 6.14
N ALA A 401 38.67 -28.75 4.88
CA ALA A 401 38.51 -29.82 3.91
C ALA A 401 39.82 -30.57 3.64
N ARG A 402 40.95 -29.85 3.57
CA ARG A 402 42.30 -30.44 3.40
C ARG A 402 42.67 -31.42 4.52
N GLU A 403 42.09 -31.25 5.70
CA GLU A 403 42.29 -32.14 6.85
C GLU A 403 41.33 -33.32 6.89
N GLY A 404 40.47 -33.49 5.87
CA GLY A 404 39.50 -34.57 5.83
C GLY A 404 38.25 -34.34 6.68
N LEU A 405 38.05 -33.11 7.20
CA LEU A 405 36.97 -32.78 8.14
C LEU A 405 35.86 -31.97 7.44
N ALA A 406 34.65 -32.07 7.97
CA ALA A 406 33.49 -31.26 7.64
C ALA A 406 33.50 -29.95 8.45
N THR A 407 32.94 -28.88 7.88
CA THR A 407 32.85 -27.61 8.60
C THR A 407 31.61 -27.58 9.49
N CYS A 408 31.78 -27.22 10.75
CA CYS A 408 30.69 -26.91 11.67
C CYS A 408 30.78 -25.43 12.06
N LEU A 409 29.71 -24.68 11.90
CA LEU A 409 29.70 -23.23 12.13
C LEU A 409 28.32 -22.77 12.63
N HIS A 410 28.24 -21.52 13.09
CA HIS A 410 26.98 -20.91 13.49
C HIS A 410 26.71 -19.59 12.78
N LEU A 411 25.44 -19.34 12.43
CA LEU A 411 25.01 -18.16 11.68
C LEU A 411 23.78 -17.50 12.32
N GLU A 412 23.55 -16.25 11.94
CA GLU A 412 22.22 -15.63 12.04
C GLU A 412 21.37 -16.00 10.81
N ILE A 413 20.06 -15.70 10.83
CA ILE A 413 19.14 -16.06 9.75
C ILE A 413 19.56 -15.47 8.40
N GLU A 414 20.13 -14.27 8.40
CA GLU A 414 20.61 -13.58 7.21
C GLU A 414 21.77 -14.36 6.57
N GLY A 415 22.67 -14.91 7.39
CA GLY A 415 23.74 -15.79 6.93
C GLY A 415 23.21 -17.13 6.41
N VAL A 416 22.17 -17.69 7.04
CA VAL A 416 21.49 -18.90 6.54
C VAL A 416 20.90 -18.65 5.15
N ARG A 417 20.21 -17.51 4.95
CA ARG A 417 19.65 -17.11 3.65
C ARG A 417 20.72 -17.01 2.58
N SER A 418 21.81 -16.28 2.87
CA SER A 418 22.92 -16.12 1.92
C SER A 418 23.56 -17.47 1.57
N LEU A 419 23.81 -18.34 2.57
CA LEU A 419 24.41 -19.65 2.34
C LEU A 419 23.50 -20.60 1.54
N LYS A 420 22.17 -20.52 1.70
CA LYS A 420 21.20 -21.33 0.93
C LYS A 420 21.21 -21.03 -0.56
N ASN A 421 21.69 -19.87 -0.99
CA ASN A 421 21.86 -19.53 -2.41
C ASN A 421 23.11 -20.18 -3.03
N THR A 422 24.00 -20.72 -2.22
CA THR A 422 25.25 -21.34 -2.68
C THR A 422 25.03 -22.81 -3.09
N TYR A 423 26.06 -23.42 -3.69
CA TYR A 423 26.04 -24.85 -4.00
C TYR A 423 26.15 -25.75 -2.75
N PHE A 424 26.48 -25.19 -1.58
CA PHE A 424 26.53 -25.94 -0.33
C PHE A 424 25.11 -26.34 0.09
N LYS A 425 24.95 -27.59 0.54
CA LYS A 425 23.71 -28.09 1.14
C LYS A 425 24.00 -28.55 2.57
N PRO A 426 24.33 -27.63 3.48
CA PRO A 426 24.60 -27.99 4.86
C PRO A 426 23.31 -28.46 5.55
N ARG A 427 23.47 -29.16 6.66
CA ARG A 427 22.37 -29.38 7.60
C ARG A 427 22.21 -28.15 8.48
N TYR A 428 21.02 -27.56 8.45
CA TYR A 428 20.67 -26.38 9.24
C TYR A 428 19.88 -26.81 10.47
N ILE A 429 20.44 -26.62 11.66
CA ILE A 429 19.73 -26.86 12.92
C ILE A 429 19.41 -25.53 13.58
N LEU A 430 18.13 -25.30 13.83
CA LEU A 430 17.64 -24.13 14.52
C LEU A 430 17.73 -24.33 16.03
N LEU A 431 18.44 -23.43 16.71
CA LEU A 431 18.59 -23.33 18.14
C LEU A 431 17.72 -22.18 18.67
N VAL A 432 16.63 -22.50 19.36
CA VAL A 432 15.65 -21.49 19.79
C VAL A 432 15.36 -21.57 21.29
N PRO A 433 15.43 -20.45 22.03
CA PRO A 433 14.94 -20.39 23.40
C PRO A 433 13.41 -20.30 23.40
N MET A 434 12.74 -21.31 23.95
CA MET A 434 11.27 -21.35 23.98
C MET A 434 10.70 -20.51 25.14
N ASN A 435 11.48 -20.28 26.20
CA ASN A 435 11.12 -19.40 27.30
C ASN A 435 11.79 -18.02 27.15
N LYS A 436 11.06 -17.07 26.54
CA LYS A 436 11.57 -15.70 26.28
C LYS A 436 11.93 -14.94 27.55
N GLU A 437 11.16 -15.06 28.62
CA GLU A 437 11.45 -14.35 29.89
C GLU A 437 12.77 -14.84 30.51
N LYS A 438 12.96 -16.17 30.53
CA LYS A 438 14.21 -16.77 31.01
C LYS A 438 15.39 -16.37 30.14
N TYR A 439 15.20 -16.33 28.83
CA TYR A 439 16.21 -15.92 27.84
C TYR A 439 16.58 -14.44 27.98
N GLU A 440 15.61 -13.54 28.06
CA GLU A 440 15.84 -12.11 28.31
C GLU A 440 16.58 -11.90 29.63
N GLY A 441 16.14 -12.58 30.70
CA GLY A 441 16.82 -12.56 31.99
C GLY A 441 18.27 -13.08 31.92
N HIS A 442 18.54 -14.08 31.08
CA HIS A 442 19.89 -14.58 30.83
C HIS A 442 20.77 -13.55 30.12
N LEU A 443 20.26 -12.88 29.08
CA LEU A 443 20.96 -11.82 28.36
C LEU A 443 21.30 -10.65 29.30
N ARG A 444 20.34 -10.22 30.13
CA ARG A 444 20.54 -9.15 31.13
C ARG A 444 21.61 -9.53 32.16
N ARG A 445 21.60 -10.78 32.66
CA ARG A 445 22.60 -11.26 33.64
C ARG A 445 24.02 -11.37 33.08
N LYS A 446 24.18 -11.57 31.76
CA LYS A 446 25.52 -11.58 31.14
C LYS A 446 26.20 -10.21 31.19
N GLY A 447 25.43 -9.12 31.19
CA GLY A 447 25.99 -7.75 31.24
C GLY A 447 26.82 -7.36 30.02
N LEU A 448 26.67 -8.08 28.90
CA LEU A 448 27.45 -7.87 27.67
C LEU A 448 26.69 -7.09 26.58
N PHE A 449 25.38 -6.92 26.73
CA PHE A 449 24.49 -6.41 25.69
C PHE A 449 23.73 -5.18 26.17
N SER A 450 23.54 -4.22 25.27
CA SER A 450 22.70 -3.04 25.48
C SER A 450 21.21 -3.40 25.50
N ARG A 451 20.35 -2.50 26.02
CA ARG A 451 18.90 -2.75 26.04
C ARG A 451 18.31 -2.97 24.63
N PRO A 452 18.65 -2.16 23.60
CA PRO A 452 18.16 -2.39 22.24
C PRO A 452 18.60 -3.75 21.67
N GLU A 453 19.84 -4.19 21.91
CA GLU A 453 20.32 -5.51 21.46
C GLU A 453 19.53 -6.66 22.12
N ILE A 454 19.18 -6.51 23.41
CA ILE A 454 18.38 -7.51 24.12
C ILE A 454 16.96 -7.57 23.56
N GLU A 455 16.33 -6.41 23.34
CA GLU A 455 14.99 -6.32 22.77
C GLU A 455 14.94 -6.87 21.33
N GLU A 456 15.93 -6.54 20.51
CA GLU A 456 16.11 -7.09 19.16
C GLU A 456 16.26 -8.62 19.23
N ALA A 457 17.14 -9.15 20.09
CA ALA A 457 17.35 -10.59 20.23
C ALA A 457 16.10 -11.36 20.66
N VAL A 458 15.31 -10.81 21.60
CA VAL A 458 14.06 -11.42 22.07
C VAL A 458 12.99 -11.38 20.98
N SER A 459 12.82 -10.25 20.28
CA SER A 459 11.84 -10.13 19.19
C SER A 459 12.15 -11.10 18.03
N ARG A 460 13.44 -11.33 17.74
CA ARG A 460 13.89 -12.27 16.70
C ARG A 460 13.54 -13.72 17.00
N VAL A 461 13.26 -14.11 18.24
CA VAL A 461 12.80 -15.48 18.58
C VAL A 461 11.54 -15.84 17.78
N ASP A 462 10.57 -14.92 17.71
CA ASP A 462 9.33 -15.13 16.95
C ASP A 462 9.60 -15.23 15.46
N MET A 463 10.52 -14.40 14.94
CA MET A 463 10.92 -14.44 13.54
C MET A 463 11.50 -15.82 13.18
N TYR A 464 12.40 -16.38 13.99
CA TYR A 464 12.97 -17.71 13.74
C TYR A 464 11.91 -18.82 13.77
N ILE A 465 11.01 -18.79 14.76
CA ILE A 465 9.91 -19.76 14.88
C ILE A 465 8.99 -19.66 13.66
N LYS A 466 8.60 -18.45 13.28
CA LYS A 466 7.73 -18.19 12.14
C LYS A 466 8.35 -18.69 10.83
N VAL A 467 9.64 -18.41 10.58
CA VAL A 467 10.34 -18.94 9.40
C VAL A 467 10.34 -20.47 9.38
N SER A 468 10.56 -21.11 10.52
CA SER A 468 10.53 -22.58 10.60
C SER A 468 9.12 -23.18 10.36
N GLN A 469 8.06 -22.44 10.69
CA GLN A 469 6.67 -22.89 10.53
C GLN A 469 6.14 -22.61 9.12
N ASP A 470 6.39 -21.42 8.58
CA ASP A 470 5.92 -20.98 7.27
C ASP A 470 6.61 -21.74 6.12
N TYR A 471 7.84 -22.23 6.35
CA TYR A 471 8.64 -22.95 5.36
C TYR A 471 9.13 -24.31 5.90
N PRO A 472 8.30 -25.36 5.84
CA PRO A 472 8.72 -26.71 6.24
C PRO A 472 9.99 -27.17 5.51
N GLY A 473 10.99 -27.64 6.26
CA GLY A 473 12.30 -28.02 5.71
C GLY A 473 13.29 -26.87 5.53
N TYR A 474 12.93 -25.65 5.93
CA TYR A 474 13.89 -24.54 5.96
C TYR A 474 15.05 -24.82 6.94
N PHE A 475 14.73 -25.42 8.08
CA PHE A 475 15.68 -26.05 9.00
C PHE A 475 15.43 -27.56 9.02
N ASP A 476 16.51 -28.35 9.10
CA ASP A 476 16.44 -29.80 9.21
C ASP A 476 15.94 -30.27 10.58
N ALA A 477 16.21 -29.49 11.63
CA ALA A 477 15.76 -29.75 12.99
C ALA A 477 15.65 -28.46 13.80
N VAL A 478 14.85 -28.50 14.87
CA VAL A 478 14.71 -27.42 15.85
C VAL A 478 15.03 -27.99 17.23
N VAL A 479 15.91 -27.31 17.98
CA VAL A 479 16.37 -27.71 19.32
C VAL A 479 16.07 -26.59 20.31
N ASN A 480 15.44 -26.94 21.43
CA ASN A 480 15.15 -26.00 22.51
C ASN A 480 16.42 -25.69 23.31
N THR A 481 16.78 -24.42 23.44
CA THR A 481 17.97 -23.97 24.19
C THR A 481 17.71 -23.44 25.59
N ASP A 482 16.52 -23.64 26.17
CA ASP A 482 16.20 -23.22 27.53
C ASP A 482 17.13 -23.86 28.59
N GLU A 483 17.65 -25.05 28.28
CA GLU A 483 18.65 -25.78 29.07
C GLU A 483 19.75 -26.32 28.15
N LEU A 484 20.95 -25.72 28.19
CA LEU A 484 22.03 -26.00 27.24
C LEU A 484 22.52 -27.46 27.26
N ASP A 485 22.53 -28.13 28.40
CA ASP A 485 22.94 -29.55 28.47
C ASP A 485 21.92 -30.51 27.85
N LYS A 486 20.62 -30.19 27.98
CA LYS A 486 19.56 -30.93 27.27
C LYS A 486 19.65 -30.66 25.77
N ALA A 487 19.81 -29.39 25.39
CA ALA A 487 20.01 -28.98 24.00
C ALA A 487 21.20 -29.69 23.36
N PHE A 488 22.32 -29.80 24.09
CA PHE A 488 23.50 -30.54 23.63
C PHE A 488 23.22 -32.04 23.46
N THR A 489 22.52 -32.66 24.40
CA THR A 489 22.18 -34.08 24.31
C THR A 489 21.32 -34.38 23.08
N GLU A 490 20.31 -33.54 22.84
CA GLU A 490 19.44 -33.62 21.65
C GLU A 490 20.24 -33.37 20.36
N LEU A 491 21.07 -32.33 20.33
CA LEU A 491 21.93 -32.02 19.20
C LEU A 491 22.90 -33.16 18.87
N SER A 492 23.53 -33.76 19.88
CA SER A 492 24.42 -34.91 19.71
C SER A 492 23.68 -36.15 19.20
N PHE A 493 22.41 -36.35 19.57
CA PHE A 493 21.58 -37.42 19.01
C PHE A 493 21.31 -37.18 17.51
N LEU A 494 20.91 -35.95 17.15
CA LEU A 494 20.69 -35.57 15.74
C LEU A 494 21.96 -35.72 14.89
N VAL A 495 23.12 -35.33 15.42
CA VAL A 495 24.41 -35.44 14.72
C VAL A 495 24.81 -36.91 14.53
N LYS A 496 24.58 -37.79 15.53
CA LYS A 496 24.81 -39.24 15.35
C LYS A 496 23.94 -39.83 14.26
N ALA A 497 22.64 -39.49 14.27
CA ALA A 497 21.73 -39.92 13.23
C ALA A 497 22.15 -39.42 11.84
N PHE A 498 22.69 -38.20 11.74
CA PHE A 498 23.22 -37.65 10.50
C PHE A 498 24.48 -38.37 9.99
N LEU A 499 25.31 -38.87 10.92
CA LEU A 499 26.54 -39.58 10.61
C LEU A 499 26.36 -41.11 10.49
N ASP A 500 25.13 -41.61 10.61
CA ASP A 500 24.81 -43.05 10.67
C ASP A 500 25.59 -43.82 11.77
N LEU A 501 25.74 -43.20 12.96
CA LEU A 501 26.51 -43.72 14.12
C LEU A 501 25.69 -44.31 15.27
#